data_AF-A0A353RRR2-F1
#
_entry.id   AF-A0A353RRR2-F1
#
_cell.length_a   1.000
_cell.length_b   1.000
_cell.length_c   1.000
_cell.angle_alpha   90.00
_cell.angle_beta   90.00
_cell.angle_gamma   90.00
#
_symmetry.space_group_name_H-M   'P 1'
#
loop_
_entity.id
_entity.type
_entity.pdbx_description
1 polymer ?
#
loop_
_entity_poly.entity_id
_entity_poly.type
_entity_poly.pdbx_seq_one_letter_code
_entity_poly.pdbx_strand_id
1 'polypeptide(L)' 'MQLYYIRHAQSENNAILERNGYKSEEGRHADPQITTMGFEQAKLLAEFLARENPEAEI' A
#
# COMPACT_ATOMS: atom_id res chain seq x y z
N MET A 1 -14.84 -4.79 -20.01
CA MET A 1 -14.61 -5.29 -18.64
C MET A 1 -13.15 -5.02 -18.29
N GLN A 2 -12.90 -4.41 -17.13
CA GLN A 2 -11.57 -4.11 -16.62
C GLN A 2 -11.40 -4.82 -15.28
N LEU A 3 -10.23 -5.42 -15.04
CA LEU A 3 -9.87 -6.11 -13.81
C LEU A 3 -8.49 -5.64 -13.37
N TYR A 4 -8.38 -5.17 -12.13
CA TYR A 4 -7.14 -4.65 -11.56
C TYR A 4 -6.63 -5.58 -10.45
N TYR A 5 -5.32 -5.83 -10.45
CA TYR A 5 -4.62 -6.49 -9.35
C TYR A 5 -3.80 -5.46 -8.59
N ILE A 6 -4.28 -5.07 -7.42
CA ILE A 6 -3.66 -4.04 -6.58
C ILE A 6 -3.30 -4.68 -5.25
N ARG A 7 -2.02 -4.63 -4.88
CA ARG A 7 -1.56 -4.98 -3.54
C ARG A 7 -1.86 -3.83 -2.58
N HIS A 8 -2.09 -4.14 -1.30
CA HIS A 8 -2.12 -3.13 -0.24
C HIS A 8 -0.84 -2.27 -0.23
N ALA A 9 -0.97 -1.02 0.24
CA ALA A 9 0.15 -0.09 0.38
C ALA A 9 1.12 -0.50 1.50
N GLN A 10 2.24 0.22 1.66
CA GLN A 10 3.26 -0.08 2.66
C GLN A 10 2.65 -0.18 4.08
N SER A 11 2.81 -1.34 4.71
CA SER A 11 2.49 -1.54 6.13
C SER A 11 3.72 -1.36 7.03
N GLU A 12 3.51 -1.25 8.33
CA GLU A 12 4.58 -1.21 9.33
C GLU A 12 5.55 -2.39 9.18
N ASN A 13 5.03 -3.58 8.88
CA ASN A 13 5.84 -4.77 8.62
C ASN A 13 6.74 -4.61 7.38
N ASN A 14 6.24 -3.97 6.31
CA ASN A 14 7.06 -3.70 5.14
C ASN A 14 8.19 -2.71 5.48
N ALA A 15 7.89 -1.67 6.26
CA ALA A 15 8.88 -0.69 6.71
C ALA A 15 9.92 -1.31 7.66
N ILE A 16 9.53 -2.25 8.53
CA ILE A 16 10.46 -2.99 9.40
C ILE A 16 11.45 -3.80 8.56
N LEU A 17 10.96 -4.58 7.60
CA LEU A 17 11.80 -5.37 6.70
C LEU A 17 12.75 -4.49 5.90
N GLU A 18 12.25 -3.41 5.31
CA GLU A 18 13.08 -2.50 4.52
C GLU A 18 14.20 -1.89 5.37
N ARG A 19 13.87 -1.39 6.57
CA ARG A 19 14.84 -0.78 7.50
C ARG A 19 15.91 -1.75 7.99
N ASN A 20 15.57 -3.01 8.20
CA ASN A 20 16.53 -4.02 8.66
C ASN A 20 17.28 -4.73 7.53
N GLY A 21 17.03 -4.33 6.27
CA GLY A 21 17.65 -4.92 5.09
C GLY A 21 17.16 -6.34 4.81
N TYR A 22 15.91 -6.65 5.15
CA TYR A 22 15.26 -7.94 4.95
C TYR A 22 15.94 -9.11 5.68
N LYS A 23 16.54 -8.82 6.83
CA LYS A 23 17.34 -9.80 7.60
C LYS A 23 16.61 -10.38 8.80
N SER A 24 15.53 -9.74 9.26
CA SER A 24 14.80 -10.14 10.45
C SER A 24 13.32 -9.85 10.32
N GLU A 25 12.49 -10.67 10.97
CA GLU A 25 11.05 -10.49 11.08
C GLU A 25 10.66 -9.93 12.46
N GLU A 26 11.65 -9.63 13.31
CA GLU A 26 11.45 -9.14 14.66
C GLU A 26 10.69 -7.80 14.70
N GLY A 27 9.71 -7.71 15.60
CA GLY A 27 8.85 -6.54 15.76
C GLY A 27 7.65 -6.49 14.80
N ARG A 28 7.48 -7.50 13.93
CA ARG A 28 6.29 -7.60 13.08
C ARG A 28 5.07 -8.09 13.85
N HIS A 29 3.90 -7.63 13.42
CA HIS A 29 2.61 -8.06 13.97
C HIS A 29 1.72 -8.68 12.88
N ALA A 30 0.77 -9.53 13.28
CA ALA A 30 -0.13 -10.23 12.34
C ALA A 30 -1.03 -9.27 11.56
N ASP A 31 -1.47 -8.19 12.20
CA ASP A 31 -2.30 -7.13 11.61
C ASP A 31 -1.60 -5.77 11.74
N PRO A 32 -0.62 -5.47 10.86
CA PRO A 32 0.14 -4.23 10.91
C PRO A 32 -0.67 -3.06 10.34
N GLN A 33 -0.49 -1.87 10.89
CA GLN A 33 -1.11 -0.68 10.33
C GLN A 33 -0.45 -0.27 9.01
N ILE A 34 -1.17 0.53 8.21
CA ILE A 34 -0.61 1.22 7.04
C ILE A 34 0.22 2.41 7.54
N THR A 35 1.43 2.58 7.00
CA THR A 35 2.29 3.70 7.37
C THR A 35 1.78 5.01 6.76
N THR A 36 2.25 6.17 7.24
CA THR A 36 1.97 7.45 6.58
C THR A 36 2.36 7.45 5.10
N MET A 37 3.49 6.81 4.76
CA MET A 37 3.91 6.64 3.37
C MET A 37 2.94 5.73 2.59
N GLY A 38 2.42 4.67 3.22
CA GLY A 38 1.43 3.80 2.62
C GLY A 38 0.10 4.52 2.34
N PHE A 39 -0.33 5.45 3.20
CA PHE A 39 -1.49 6.30 2.92
C PHE A 39 -1.27 7.19 1.69
N GLU A 40 -0.08 7.80 1.55
CA GLU A 40 0.25 8.59 0.35
C GLU A 40 0.30 7.71 -0.91
N GLN A 41 0.83 6.49 -0.83
CA GLN A 41 0.80 5.53 -1.94
C GLN A 41 -0.64 5.21 -2.38
N ALA A 42 -1.53 4.92 -1.43
CA ALA A 42 -2.94 4.63 -1.71
C ALA A 42 -3.66 5.84 -2.34
N LYS A 43 -3.39 7.05 -1.84
CA LYS A 43 -3.92 8.29 -2.39
C LYS A 43 -3.48 8.51 -3.84
N LEU A 44 -2.19 8.39 -4.13
CA LEU A 44 -1.65 8.53 -5.48
C LEU A 44 -2.25 7.50 -6.45
N LEU A 45 -2.45 6.27 -5.99
CA LEU A 45 -3.12 5.24 -6.78
C LEU A 45 -4.59 5.59 -7.05
N ALA A 46 -5.32 6.06 -6.04
CA ALA A 46 -6.71 6.48 -6.21
C ALA A 46 -6.82 7.64 -7.23
N GLU A 47 -5.94 8.64 -7.12
CA GLU A 47 -5.89 9.75 -8.08
C GLU A 47 -5.56 9.28 -9.50
N PHE A 48 -4.66 8.31 -9.65
CA PHE A 48 -4.32 7.72 -10.94
C PHE A 48 -5.52 7.00 -11.57
N LEU A 49 -6.20 6.15 -10.80
CA LEU A 49 -7.37 5.39 -11.29
C LEU A 49 -8.54 6.31 -11.65
N ALA A 50 -8.78 7.37 -10.87
CA ALA A 50 -9.84 8.33 -11.14
C ALA A 50 -9.62 9.10 -12.45
N ARG A 51 -8.37 9.38 -12.83
CA ARG A 51 -8.05 10.02 -14.13
C ARG A 51 -8.30 9.08 -15.30
N GLU A 52 -7.94 7.80 -15.15
CA GLU A 52 -8.09 6.79 -16.20
C GLU A 52 -9.52 6.27 -16.33
N ASN A 53 -10.37 6.50 -15.32
CA ASN A 53 -11.75 6.03 -15.29
C ASN A 53 -12.69 7.06 -14.65
N PRO A 54 -12.96 8.19 -15.32
CA PRO A 54 -13.73 9.31 -14.76
C PRO A 54 -15.19 8.96 -14.42
N GLU A 55 -15.72 7.87 -14.99
CA GLU A 55 -17.08 7.37 -14.74
C GLU A 55 -17.13 6.29 -13.63
N ALA A 56 -16.00 5.92 -13.04
CA ALA A 56 -15.97 4.95 -11.94
C ALA A 56 -16.41 5.63 -10.64
N GLU A 57 -17.59 5.26 -10.14
CA GLU A 57 -18.06 5.67 -8.81
C GLU A 57 -17.11 5.14 -7.73
N ILE A 58 -16.65 6.02 -6.83
CA ILE A 58 -15.79 5.71 -5.67
C ILE A 58 -16.66 5.41 -4.46
#